data_AF-A0A947HDW7-F1
#
_entry.id   AF-A0A947HDW7-F1
#
_cell.length_a   1.000
_cell.length_b   1.000
_cell.length_c   1.000
_cell.angle_alpha   90.00
_cell.angle_beta   90.00
_cell.angle_gamma   90.00
#
_symmetry.space_group_name_H-M   'P 1'
#
loop_
_entity.id
_entity.type
_entity.pdbx_description
1 polymer ?
#
loop_
_entity_poly.entity_id
_entity_poly.type
_entity_poly.pdbx_seq_one_letter_code
_entity_poly.pdbx_strand_id
1 'polypeptide(L)'
;MKCFYHPEKDALGTCKNCCKGICGECIIDVGNGIACDDACRDAVNQVNALVDYNKEQLKNIPKSMSFITNTGDINKNSYLFNAYFLLSLGLIIIVLNIYLFVKNNQIGFSFVWMGTIGIIFILFSFFSFRNAKKVGNAFAAIITDEEK
;
A
#
# COMPACT_ATOMS: atom_id res chain seq x y z
N MET A 1 -0.18 -36.43 8.42
CA MET A 1 0.94 -36.48 7.45
C MET A 1 2.14 -37.05 8.16
N LYS A 2 2.99 -37.87 7.52
CA LYS A 2 4.16 -38.49 8.15
C LYS A 2 5.42 -37.65 7.94
N CYS A 3 6.40 -37.80 8.83
CA CYS A 3 7.71 -37.18 8.63
C CYS A 3 8.41 -37.78 7.41
N PHE A 4 9.05 -36.93 6.61
CA PHE A 4 9.78 -37.35 5.42
C PHE A 4 10.98 -38.26 5.75
N TYR A 5 11.64 -38.04 6.88
CA TYR A 5 12.79 -38.83 7.32
C TYR A 5 12.42 -40.00 8.25
N HIS A 6 11.28 -39.90 8.93
CA HIS A 6 10.79 -40.89 9.90
C HIS A 6 9.34 -41.28 9.55
N PRO A 7 9.12 -42.19 8.59
CA PRO A 7 7.79 -42.57 8.13
C PRO A 7 6.86 -43.10 9.23
N GLU A 8 7.43 -43.62 10.31
CA GLU A 8 6.74 -44.10 11.49
C GLU A 8 6.20 -42.96 12.39
N LYS A 9 6.78 -41.75 12.29
CA LYS A 9 6.41 -40.60 13.11
C LYS A 9 5.50 -39.63 12.37
N ASP A 10 4.55 -39.05 13.09
CA ASP A 10 3.71 -37.99 12.56
C ASP A 10 4.50 -36.67 12.41
N ALA A 11 4.24 -35.96 11.32
CA ALA A 11 4.80 -34.63 11.10
C ALA A 11 4.05 -33.61 11.98
N LEU A 12 4.81 -32.78 12.69
CA LEU A 12 4.30 -31.69 13.52
C LEU A 12 4.32 -30.33 12.79
N GLY A 13 5.07 -30.24 11.70
CA GLY A 13 5.09 -29.05 10.86
C GLY A 13 5.75 -29.31 9.52
N THR A 14 5.86 -28.25 8.73
CA THR A 14 6.42 -28.28 7.37
C THR A 14 7.64 -27.37 7.31
N CYS A 15 8.74 -27.87 6.74
CA CYS A 15 9.94 -27.06 6.53
C CYS A 15 9.65 -25.88 5.60
N LYS A 16 10.04 -24.68 6.01
CA LYS A 16 9.82 -23.42 5.27
C LYS A 16 10.56 -23.36 3.92
N ASN A 17 11.66 -24.11 3.76
CA ASN A 17 12.46 -24.13 2.53
C ASN A 17 11.94 -25.17 1.52
N CYS A 18 11.86 -26.44 1.93
CA CYS A 18 11.61 -27.56 1.01
C CYS A 18 10.19 -28.11 1.07
N CYS A 19 9.33 -27.55 1.93
CA CYS A 19 7.93 -27.94 2.11
C CYS A 19 7.70 -29.41 2.51
N LYS A 20 8.71 -30.09 3.06
CA LYS A 20 8.58 -31.46 3.59
C LYS A 20 8.00 -31.43 5.01
N GLY A 21 7.14 -32.39 5.32
CA GLY A 21 6.65 -32.63 6.68
C GLY A 21 7.74 -33.21 7.58
N ILE A 22 7.90 -32.66 8.79
CA ILE A 22 8.94 -33.07 9.76
C ILE A 22 8.35 -33.33 11.16
N CYS A 23 8.87 -34.37 11.82
CA CYS A 23 8.53 -34.71 13.21
C CYS A 23 9.36 -33.86 14.19
N GLY A 24 9.00 -33.89 15.48
CA GLY A 24 9.66 -33.09 16.53
C GLY A 24 11.18 -33.27 16.64
N GLU A 25 11.71 -34.44 16.27
CA GLU A 25 13.15 -34.71 16.31
C GLU A 25 13.91 -34.12 15.12
N CYS A 26 13.23 -33.93 13.99
CA CYS A 26 13.82 -33.33 12.79
C CYS A 26 13.58 -31.81 12.71
N ILE A 27 12.90 -31.23 13.69
CA ILE A 27 12.64 -29.80 13.72
C ILE A 27 13.90 -29.06 14.16
N ILE A 28 14.35 -28.17 13.28
CA ILE A 28 15.32 -27.13 13.61
C ILE A 28 14.57 -25.81 13.66
N ASP A 29 14.52 -25.20 14.83
CA ASP A 29 13.88 -23.89 15.02
C ASP A 29 14.78 -22.77 14.46
N VAL A 30 14.20 -21.87 13.66
CA VAL A 30 14.85 -20.68 13.08
C VAL A 30 14.13 -19.38 13.47
N GLY A 31 13.34 -19.42 14.56
CA GLY A 31 12.58 -18.31 15.11
C GLY A 31 11.31 -18.01 14.32
N ASN A 32 11.45 -17.59 13.06
CA ASN A 32 10.33 -17.29 12.17
C ASN A 32 10.02 -18.45 11.18
N GLY A 33 9.99 -19.68 11.72
CA GLY A 33 9.71 -20.90 10.98
C GLY A 33 10.53 -22.08 11.47
N ILE A 34 10.45 -23.19 10.73
CA ILE A 34 11.18 -24.43 11.01
C ILE A 34 11.90 -24.95 9.77
N ALA A 35 13.05 -25.59 9.97
CA ALA A 35 13.87 -26.23 8.96
C ALA A 35 14.05 -27.73 9.25
N CYS A 36 14.32 -28.53 8.20
CA CYS A 36 14.44 -29.99 8.30
C CYS A 36 15.88 -30.50 8.39
N ASP A 37 16.86 -29.67 8.05
CA ASP A 37 18.31 -29.95 8.08
C ASP A 37 19.09 -28.63 8.06
N ASP A 38 20.42 -28.70 8.25
CA ASP A 38 21.29 -27.53 8.29
C ASP A 38 21.30 -26.73 6.97
N ALA A 39 21.20 -27.40 5.81
CA ALA A 39 21.17 -26.72 4.52
C ALA A 39 19.89 -25.89 4.35
N CYS A 40 18.74 -26.44 4.75
CA CYS A 40 17.48 -25.74 4.78
C CYS A 40 17.47 -24.63 5.84
N ARG A 41 18.12 -24.84 6.99
CA ARG A 41 18.25 -23.82 8.04
C ARG A 41 18.96 -22.59 7.48
N ASP A 42 20.09 -22.78 6.82
CA ASP A 42 20.91 -21.69 6.29
C ASP A 42 20.16 -20.94 5.17
N ALA A 43 19.44 -21.65 4.30
CA ALA A 43 18.58 -21.05 3.29
C ALA A 43 17.44 -20.21 3.91
N VAL A 44 16.75 -20.73 4.93
CA VAL A 44 15.68 -19.99 5.61
C VAL A 44 16.23 -18.76 6.34
N ASN A 45 17.41 -18.88 6.96
CA ASN A 45 18.06 -17.75 7.64
C ASN A 45 18.41 -16.61 6.68
N GLN A 46 18.88 -16.92 5.47
CA GLN A 46 19.13 -15.91 4.43
C GLN A 46 17.85 -15.19 4.01
N VAL A 47 16.76 -15.94 3.80
CA VAL A 47 15.46 -15.34 3.48
C VAL A 47 14.93 -14.49 4.64
N ASN A 48 15.03 -14.98 5.88
CA ASN A 48 14.61 -14.24 7.06
C ASN A 48 15.40 -12.94 7.20
N ALA A 49 16.73 -12.97 7.03
CA ALA A 49 17.58 -11.78 7.07
C ALA A 49 17.18 -10.75 6.01
N LEU A 50 16.87 -11.19 4.79
CA LEU A 50 16.40 -10.28 3.73
C LEU A 50 15.04 -9.66 4.07
N VAL A 51 14.11 -10.46 4.60
CA VAL A 51 12.78 -9.97 5.01
C VAL A 51 12.91 -8.97 6.15
N ASP A 52 13.75 -9.24 7.14
CA ASP A 52 13.93 -8.35 8.29
C ASP A 52 14.65 -7.06 7.89
N TYR A 53 15.65 -7.15 7.00
CA TYR A 53 16.25 -5.97 6.37
C TYR A 53 15.18 -5.12 5.65
N ASN A 54 14.31 -5.74 4.84
CA ASN A 54 13.25 -5.01 4.14
C ASN A 54 12.25 -4.37 5.12
N LYS A 55 11.86 -5.06 6.20
CA LYS A 55 11.01 -4.49 7.26
C LYS A 55 11.68 -3.27 7.92
N GLU A 56 12.98 -3.31 8.16
CA GLU A 56 13.71 -2.17 8.71
C GLU A 56 13.78 -1.00 7.72
N GLN A 57 14.01 -1.27 6.44
CA GLN A 57 13.98 -0.23 5.41
C GLN A 57 12.59 0.43 5.33
N LEU A 58 11.50 -0.35 5.42
CA LEU A 58 10.14 0.19 5.44
C LEU A 58 9.89 1.17 6.59
N LYS A 59 10.53 0.98 7.77
CA LYS A 59 10.42 1.92 8.90
C LYS A 59 11.07 3.28 8.59
N ASN A 60 12.09 3.30 7.75
CA ASN A 60 12.87 4.49 7.40
C ASN A 60 12.41 5.17 6.11
N ILE A 61 11.43 4.62 5.39
CA ILE A 61 10.85 5.29 4.23
C ILE A 61 10.17 6.58 4.72
N PRO A 62 10.58 7.76 4.20
CA PRO A 62 9.96 9.01 4.58
C PRO A 62 8.48 8.95 4.21
N LYS A 63 7.59 9.32 5.15
CA LYS A 63 6.13 9.31 4.94
C LYS A 63 5.68 10.11 3.70
N SER A 64 6.53 10.98 3.15
CA SER A 64 6.31 11.70 1.88
C SER A 64 6.39 10.82 0.63
N MET A 65 7.04 9.64 0.70
CA MET A 65 7.14 8.67 -0.41
C MET A 65 6.09 7.55 -0.32
N SER A 66 5.12 7.66 0.60
CA SER A 66 4.04 6.66 0.77
C SER A 66 3.02 6.64 -0.36
N PHE A 67 3.18 7.48 -1.40
CA PHE A 67 2.27 7.51 -2.55
C PHE A 67 2.31 6.21 -3.36
N ILE A 68 3.39 5.42 -3.28
CA ILE A 68 3.63 4.27 -4.16
C ILE A 68 3.48 2.92 -3.44
N THR A 69 3.63 2.83 -2.12
CA THR A 69 3.98 1.53 -1.49
C THR A 69 3.11 1.01 -0.34
N ASN A 70 2.00 1.61 0.07
CA ASN A 70 1.18 0.98 1.12
C ASN A 70 -0.34 1.11 0.90
N THR A 71 -0.97 -0.04 0.69
CA THR A 71 -2.42 -0.26 0.57
C THR A 71 -3.15 -0.31 1.92
N GLY A 72 -2.46 -0.14 3.06
CA GLY A 72 -3.04 -0.28 4.41
C GLY A 72 -3.20 1.01 5.20
N ASP A 73 -2.12 1.80 5.37
CA ASP A 73 -2.12 3.02 6.17
C ASP A 73 -2.29 4.27 5.32
N ILE A 74 -3.41 4.33 4.61
CA ILE A 74 -3.75 5.49 3.80
C ILE A 74 -4.18 6.61 4.74
N ASN A 75 -3.16 7.33 5.22
CA ASN A 75 -3.27 8.58 5.93
C ASN A 75 -4.36 9.43 5.25
N LYS A 76 -5.43 9.75 5.97
CA LYS A 76 -6.48 10.69 5.53
C LYS A 76 -5.86 11.96 4.92
N ASN A 77 -4.71 12.38 5.45
CA ASN A 77 -3.95 13.54 4.98
C ASN A 77 -3.44 13.41 3.55
N SER A 78 -3.10 12.22 3.04
CA SER A 78 -2.59 12.07 1.67
C SER A 78 -3.70 12.27 0.62
N TYR A 79 -4.90 11.74 0.87
CA TYR A 79 -6.06 11.98 0.00
C TYR A 79 -6.55 13.43 0.08
N LEU A 80 -6.56 14.01 1.29
CA LEU A 80 -6.94 15.41 1.48
C LEU A 80 -5.96 16.36 0.78
N PHE A 81 -4.65 16.14 0.92
CA PHE A 81 -3.63 16.96 0.26
C PHE A 81 -3.76 16.92 -1.27
N ASN A 82 -3.93 15.72 -1.86
CA ASN A 82 -4.15 15.58 -3.29
C ASN A 82 -5.46 16.26 -3.75
N ALA A 83 -6.53 16.13 -2.96
CA ALA A 83 -7.81 16.79 -3.27
C ALA A 83 -7.70 18.32 -3.25
N TYR A 84 -6.99 18.91 -2.28
CA TYR A 84 -6.72 20.35 -2.23
C TYR A 84 -5.85 20.83 -3.38
N PHE A 85 -4.82 20.06 -3.75
CA PHE A 85 -3.94 20.38 -4.87
C PHE A 85 -4.70 20.39 -6.21
N LEU A 86 -5.54 19.38 -6.45
CA LEU A 86 -6.36 19.32 -7.68
C LEU A 86 -7.41 20.43 -7.72
N LEU A 87 -7.99 20.78 -6.56
CA LEU A 87 -8.96 21.87 -6.46
C LEU A 87 -8.31 23.23 -6.77
N SER A 88 -7.15 23.51 -6.19
CA SER A 88 -6.45 24.78 -6.41
C SER A 88 -6.03 24.92 -7.87
N LEU A 89 -5.50 23.86 -8.47
CA LEU A 89 -5.12 23.84 -9.89
C LEU A 89 -6.33 24.07 -10.81
N GLY A 90 -7.45 23.38 -10.56
CA GLY A 90 -8.69 23.56 -11.32
C GLY A 90 -9.24 24.98 -11.25
N LEU A 91 -9.25 25.58 -10.05
CA LEU A 91 -9.67 26.97 -9.86
C LEU A 91 -8.77 27.97 -10.58
N ILE A 92 -7.44 27.78 -10.51
CA ILE A 92 -6.46 28.63 -11.21
C ILE A 92 -6.72 28.62 -12.72
N ILE A 93 -6.94 27.44 -13.30
CA ILE A 93 -7.22 27.29 -14.73
C ILE A 93 -8.51 28.04 -15.12
N ILE A 94 -9.59 27.90 -14.34
CA ILE A 94 -10.86 28.59 -14.61
C ILE A 94 -10.71 30.11 -14.50
N VAL A 95 -10.04 30.60 -13.46
CA VAL A 95 -9.82 32.05 -13.26
C VAL A 95 -8.98 32.63 -14.40
N LEU A 96 -7.89 31.96 -14.80
CA LEU A 96 -7.07 32.38 -15.93
C LEU A 96 -7.85 32.35 -17.24
N ASN A 97 -8.68 31.34 -17.45
CA ASN A 97 -9.52 31.22 -18.62
C ASN A 97 -10.51 32.40 -18.71
N ILE A 98 -11.24 32.72 -17.63
CA ILE A 98 -12.15 33.87 -17.55
C ILE A 98 -11.40 35.20 -17.77
N TYR A 99 -10.23 35.37 -17.17
CA TYR A 99 -9.40 36.56 -17.35
C TYR A 99 -8.99 36.77 -18.82
N LEU A 100 -8.54 35.70 -19.48
CA LEU A 100 -8.20 35.74 -20.90
C LEU A 100 -9.41 36.05 -21.78
N PHE A 101 -10.60 35.55 -21.43
CA PHE A 101 -11.83 35.85 -22.15
C PHE A 101 -12.20 37.34 -22.11
N VAL A 102 -12.16 37.95 -20.92
CA VAL A 102 -12.45 39.38 -20.77
C VAL A 102 -11.47 40.25 -21.55
N LYS A 103 -10.18 39.86 -21.60
CA LYS A 103 -9.14 40.65 -22.27
C LYS A 103 -9.14 40.49 -23.80
N ASN A 104 -9.27 39.27 -24.30
CA ASN A 104 -9.13 39.00 -25.73
C ASN A 104 -10.46 39.02 -26.50
N ASN A 105 -11.60 38.97 -25.80
CA ASN A 105 -12.96 38.93 -26.35
C ASN A 105 -13.15 37.92 -27.52
N GLN A 106 -12.30 36.89 -27.58
CA GLN A 106 -12.32 35.85 -28.60
C GLN A 106 -12.63 34.52 -27.93
N ILE A 107 -13.76 33.91 -28.34
CA ILE A 107 -14.12 32.55 -27.96
C ILE A 107 -13.44 31.61 -28.97
N GLY A 108 -12.17 31.33 -28.73
CA GLY A 108 -11.43 30.32 -29.48
C GLY A 108 -11.73 28.90 -28.98
N PHE A 109 -11.49 27.90 -29.83
CA PHE A 109 -11.51 26.49 -29.45
C PHE A 109 -10.68 26.22 -28.18
N SER A 110 -9.52 26.87 -28.04
CA SER A 110 -8.65 26.77 -26.86
C SER A 110 -9.33 27.21 -25.56
N PHE A 111 -10.25 28.17 -25.61
CA PHE A 111 -10.99 28.63 -24.43
C PHE A 111 -11.90 27.52 -23.88
N VAL A 112 -12.65 26.85 -24.77
CA VAL A 112 -13.58 25.77 -24.41
C VAL A 112 -12.82 24.54 -23.89
N TRP A 113 -11.68 24.18 -24.50
CA TRP A 113 -10.87 23.05 -24.03
C TRP A 113 -10.21 23.28 -22.67
N MET A 114 -9.67 24.48 -22.41
CA MET A 114 -9.08 24.77 -21.11
C MET A 114 -10.14 24.85 -20.00
N GLY A 115 -11.33 25.38 -20.31
CA GLY A 115 -12.45 25.43 -19.36
C GLY A 115 -12.98 24.04 -18.99
N THR A 116 -13.14 23.15 -19.98
CA THR A 116 -13.59 21.76 -19.75
C THR A 116 -12.60 20.98 -18.90
N ILE A 117 -11.30 21.11 -19.16
CA ILE A 117 -10.25 20.49 -18.33
C ILE A 117 -10.33 21.00 -16.88
N GLY A 118 -10.48 22.31 -16.66
CA GLY A 118 -10.64 22.89 -15.32
C GLY A 118 -11.84 22.30 -14.55
N ILE A 119 -12.98 22.11 -15.22
CA ILE A 119 -14.17 21.49 -14.64
C ILE A 119 -13.91 20.02 -14.27
N ILE A 120 -13.23 19.26 -15.14
CA ILE A 120 -12.87 17.86 -14.87
C ILE A 120 -12.01 17.75 -13.61
N PHE A 121 -11.03 18.64 -13.43
CA PHE A 121 -10.20 18.66 -12.22
C PHE A 121 -11.02 18.91 -10.94
N ILE A 122 -12.01 19.80 -10.98
CA ILE A 122 -12.89 20.06 -9.84
C ILE A 122 -13.78 18.85 -9.54
N LEU A 123 -14.34 18.20 -10.55
CA LEU A 123 -15.13 16.97 -10.38
C LEU A 123 -14.29 15.84 -9.78
N PHE A 124 -13.05 15.70 -10.25
CA PHE A 124 -12.12 14.69 -9.74
C PHE A 124 -11.71 14.98 -8.29
N SER A 125 -11.49 16.25 -7.93
CA SER A 125 -11.27 16.67 -6.55
C SER A 125 -12.46 16.32 -5.66
N PHE A 126 -13.69 16.59 -6.10
CA PHE A 126 -14.90 16.24 -5.36
C PHE A 126 -15.05 14.72 -5.15
N PHE A 127 -14.77 13.92 -6.19
CA PHE A 127 -14.76 12.46 -6.07
C PHE A 127 -13.70 11.97 -5.08
N SER A 128 -12.50 12.55 -5.12
CA SER A 128 -11.41 12.28 -4.18
C SER A 128 -11.83 12.55 -2.72
N PHE A 129 -12.51 13.67 -2.45
CA PHE A 129 -13.05 13.98 -1.11
C PHE A 129 -14.06 12.93 -0.62
N ARG A 130 -14.94 12.42 -1.50
CA ARG A 130 -15.91 11.39 -1.13
C ARG A 130 -15.22 10.06 -0.80
N ASN A 131 -14.20 9.70 -1.56
CA ASN A 131 -13.46 8.47 -1.32
C ASN A 131 -12.58 8.56 -0.07
N ALA A 132 -11.98 9.72 0.21
CA ALA A 132 -11.24 9.96 1.45
C ALA A 132 -12.11 9.72 2.69
N LYS A 133 -13.38 10.16 2.67
CA LYS A 133 -14.34 9.90 3.75
C LYS A 133 -14.69 8.42 3.88
N LYS A 134 -14.92 7.71 2.77
CA LYS A 134 -15.24 6.27 2.79
C LYS A 134 -14.10 5.43 3.39
N VAL A 135 -12.88 5.65 2.92
CA VAL A 135 -11.67 4.98 3.44
C VAL A 135 -11.46 5.32 4.91
N GLY A 136 -11.63 6.58 5.26
CA GLY A 136 -11.49 7.06 6.63
C GLY A 136 -12.46 6.47 7.64
N ASN A 137 -13.67 6.09 7.19
CA ASN A 137 -14.69 5.45 8.03
C ASN A 137 -14.48 3.92 8.11
N ALA A 138 -14.05 3.29 7.02
CA ALA A 138 -13.74 1.85 7.00
C ALA A 138 -12.58 1.50 7.96
N PHE A 139 -11.53 2.35 8.00
CA PHE A 139 -10.40 2.14 8.91
C PHE A 139 -10.77 2.34 10.39
N ALA A 140 -11.64 3.31 10.69
CA ALA A 140 -12.12 3.54 12.04
C ALA A 140 -12.91 2.33 12.59
N ALA A 141 -13.62 1.60 11.72
CA ALA A 141 -14.35 0.40 12.11
C ALA A 141 -13.41 -0.79 12.44
N ILE A 142 -12.29 -0.93 11.72
CA ILE A 142 -11.31 -2.01 11.95
C ILE A 142 -10.61 -1.84 13.31
N ILE A 143 -10.18 -0.61 13.64
CA ILE A 143 -9.51 -0.34 14.93
C ILE A 143 -10.46 -0.60 16.11
N THR A 144 -11.75 -0.30 15.97
CA THR A 144 -12.72 -0.54 17.05
C THR A 144 -13.06 -2.00 17.28
N ASP A 145 -12.78 -2.88 16.31
CA ASP A 145 -12.99 -4.33 16.43
C ASP A 145 -11.76 -5.06 17.00
N GLU A 146 -10.54 -4.51 16.89
CA GLU A 146 -9.34 -5.08 17.54
C GLU A 146 -9.26 -4.80 19.06
N GLU A 147 -10.02 -3.83 19.57
CA GLU A 147 -10.07 -3.50 21.01
C GLU A 147 -11.10 -4.32 21.82
N LYS A 148 -11.84 -5.26 21.20
CA LYS A 148 -12.83 -6.13 21.88
C LYS A 148 -12.42 -7.58 21.91
#